data_AF-A0A7Y4MG66-F1
#
_entry.id   AF-A0A7Y4MG66-F1
#
_cell.length_a   1.000
_cell.length_b   1.000
_cell.length_c   1.000
_cell.angle_alpha   90.00
_cell.angle_beta   90.00
_cell.angle_gamma   90.00
#
_symmetry.space_group_name_H-M   'P 1'
#
loop_
_entity.id
_entity.type
_entity.pdbx_description
1 polymer ?
#
loop_
_entity_poly.entity_id
_entity_poly.type
_entity_poly.pdbx_seq_one_letter_code
_entity_poly.pdbx_strand_id
1 'polypeptide(L)'
;MGLLRGIARTAVISGTATAVSGRVQRRQAERFAERDAAIISERQRAYDQQFAAPPAPPAPPQPPAAADPIQQLKELAALKAQGILTEEEFAAQKARVLAG
;
A
#
# COMPACT_ATOMS: atom_id res chain seq x y z
N MET A 1 69.80 -18.06 -43.33
CA MET A 1 69.10 -16.95 -42.65
C MET A 1 68.05 -16.38 -43.59
N GLY A 2 66.76 -16.42 -43.23
CA GLY A 2 65.78 -15.49 -43.81
C GLY A 2 64.62 -16.03 -44.65
N LEU A 3 63.98 -17.16 -44.29
CA LEU A 3 62.70 -17.58 -44.90
C LEU A 3 61.52 -17.67 -43.91
N LEU A 4 61.75 -17.43 -42.60
CA LEU A 4 60.70 -17.50 -41.57
C LEU A 4 60.02 -16.17 -41.21
N ARG A 5 60.40 -15.03 -41.83
CA ARG A 5 59.85 -13.71 -41.43
C ARG A 5 58.61 -13.23 -42.21
N GLY A 6 58.22 -13.90 -43.29
CA GLY A 6 57.09 -13.44 -44.13
C GLY A 6 55.70 -13.87 -43.64
N ILE A 7 55.58 -15.05 -43.03
CA ILE A 7 54.28 -15.67 -42.72
C ILE A 7 53.73 -15.16 -41.37
N ALA A 8 54.57 -14.60 -40.50
CA ALA A 8 54.17 -14.18 -39.17
C ALA A 8 53.35 -12.86 -39.10
N ARG A 9 53.35 -12.01 -40.14
CA ARG A 9 52.70 -10.69 -40.07
C ARG A 9 51.24 -10.65 -40.54
N THR A 10 50.78 -11.61 -41.34
CA THR A 10 49.42 -11.58 -41.89
C THR A 10 48.34 -12.15 -40.97
N ALA A 11 48.70 -13.00 -40.00
CA ALA A 11 47.74 -13.56 -39.05
C ALA A 11 47.40 -12.62 -37.87
N VAL A 12 48.29 -11.67 -37.56
CA VAL A 12 48.11 -10.77 -36.40
C VAL A 12 47.24 -9.56 -36.75
N ILE A 13 47.29 -9.08 -37.99
CA ILE A 13 46.58 -7.86 -38.41
C ILE A 13 45.08 -8.12 -38.66
N SER A 14 44.69 -9.35 -38.96
CA SER A 14 43.29 -9.74 -39.21
C SER A 14 42.49 -10.10 -37.94
N GLY A 15 43.16 -10.37 -36.81
CA GLY A 15 42.51 -10.83 -35.57
C GLY A 15 41.88 -9.73 -34.69
N THR A 16 42.29 -8.47 -34.83
CA THR A 16 41.86 -7.39 -33.92
C THR A 16 40.72 -6.52 -34.47
N ALA A 17 40.41 -6.59 -35.76
CA ALA A 17 39.31 -5.83 -36.36
C ALA A 17 37.92 -6.37 -35.95
N THR A 18 37.79 -7.69 -35.72
CA THR A 18 36.53 -8.32 -35.28
C THR A 18 36.28 -8.15 -33.77
N ALA A 19 37.32 -7.90 -32.97
CA ALA A 19 37.23 -7.82 -31.50
C ALA A 19 36.67 -6.49 -30.97
N VAL A 20 36.88 -5.37 -31.69
CA VAL A 20 36.38 -4.04 -31.29
C VAL A 20 34.97 -3.79 -31.84
N SER A 21 34.67 -4.25 -33.05
CA SER A 21 33.33 -4.14 -33.66
C SER A 21 32.29 -5.01 -32.95
N GLY A 22 32.65 -6.22 -32.52
CA GLY A 22 31.76 -7.08 -31.72
C GLY A 22 31.44 -6.52 -30.33
N ARG A 23 32.39 -5.79 -29.71
CA ARG A 23 32.19 -5.18 -28.39
C ARG A 23 31.20 -4.00 -28.43
N VAL A 24 31.28 -3.17 -29.46
CA VAL A 24 30.35 -2.03 -29.62
C VAL A 24 28.96 -2.50 -30.02
N GLN A 25 28.84 -3.50 -30.90
CA GLN A 25 27.55 -4.13 -31.22
C GLN A 25 26.90 -4.76 -30.00
N ARG A 26 27.67 -5.49 -29.18
CA ARG A 26 27.18 -6.08 -27.93
C ARG A 26 26.71 -5.00 -26.95
N ARG A 27 27.47 -3.92 -26.81
CA ARG A 27 27.09 -2.81 -25.92
C ARG A 27 25.83 -2.09 -26.40
N GLN A 28 25.65 -1.93 -27.71
CA GLN A 28 24.41 -1.37 -28.27
C GLN A 28 23.24 -2.32 -28.03
N ALA A 29 23.41 -3.62 -28.28
CA ALA A 29 22.38 -4.63 -28.03
C ALA A 29 21.98 -4.69 -26.54
N GLU A 30 22.94 -4.61 -25.62
CA GLU A 30 22.70 -4.53 -24.17
C GLU A 30 21.91 -3.26 -23.82
N ARG A 31 22.21 -2.11 -24.43
CA ARG A 31 21.44 -0.87 -24.22
C ARG A 31 20.00 -0.94 -24.72
N PHE A 32 19.76 -1.60 -25.85
CA PHE A 32 18.40 -1.81 -26.34
C PHE A 32 17.64 -2.81 -25.47
N ALA A 33 18.29 -3.90 -25.04
CA ALA A 33 17.70 -4.87 -24.12
C ALA A 33 17.36 -4.25 -22.74
N GLU A 34 18.24 -3.40 -22.20
CA GLU A 34 17.97 -2.63 -20.97
C GLU A 34 16.76 -1.70 -21.13
N ARG A 35 16.63 -1.01 -22.27
CA ARG A 35 15.49 -0.13 -22.56
C ARG A 35 14.20 -0.92 -22.68
N ASP A 36 14.20 -2.02 -23.40
CA ASP A 36 13.02 -2.88 -23.56
C ASP A 36 12.59 -3.47 -22.20
N ALA A 37 13.55 -3.92 -21.38
CA ALA A 37 13.27 -4.39 -20.03
C ALA A 37 12.67 -3.30 -19.14
N ALA A 38 13.18 -2.06 -19.23
CA ALA A 38 12.63 -0.92 -18.49
C ALA A 38 11.18 -0.62 -18.93
N ILE A 39 10.91 -0.57 -20.23
CA ILE A 39 9.57 -0.32 -20.79
C ILE A 39 8.57 -1.40 -20.33
N ILE A 40 8.97 -2.67 -20.35
CA ILE A 40 8.13 -3.79 -19.88
C ILE A 40 7.83 -3.63 -18.39
N SER A 41 8.84 -3.31 -17.58
CA SER A 41 8.67 -3.15 -16.12
C SER A 41 7.74 -1.97 -15.76
N GLU A 42 7.83 -0.86 -16.49
CA GLU A 42 6.96 0.30 -16.29
C GLU A 42 5.52 -0.02 -16.68
N ARG A 43 5.32 -0.68 -17.83
CA ARG A 43 3.99 -1.11 -18.26
C ARG A 43 3.33 -2.04 -17.23
N GLN A 44 4.10 -2.94 -16.64
CA GLN A 44 3.57 -3.89 -15.65
C GLN A 44 3.15 -3.19 -14.35
N ARG A 45 3.97 -2.24 -13.86
CA ARG A 45 3.60 -1.40 -12.71
C ARG A 45 2.38 -0.53 -12.96
N ALA A 46 2.22 -0.01 -14.18
CA ALA A 46 1.04 0.75 -14.56
C ALA A 46 -0.22 -0.12 -14.55
N TYR A 47 -0.11 -1.37 -15.00
CA TYR A 47 -1.21 -2.33 -14.95
C TYR A 47 -1.61 -2.65 -13.50
N ASP A 48 -0.65 -2.93 -12.62
CA ASP A 48 -0.93 -3.23 -11.21
C ASP A 48 -1.62 -2.05 -10.48
N GLN A 49 -1.22 -0.81 -10.77
CA GLN A 49 -1.90 0.36 -10.19
C GLN A 49 -3.34 0.52 -10.69
N GLN A 50 -3.63 0.13 -11.94
CA GLN A 50 -4.97 0.25 -12.49
C GLN A 50 -5.97 -0.74 -11.87
N PHE A 51 -5.50 -1.88 -11.34
CA PHE A 51 -6.34 -2.88 -10.68
C PHE A 51 -6.35 -2.77 -9.15
N ALA A 52 -5.73 -1.75 -8.57
CA ALA A 52 -5.84 -1.49 -7.14
C ALA A 52 -7.28 -1.07 -6.80
N ALA A 53 -7.98 -1.93 -6.06
CA ALA A 53 -9.34 -1.66 -5.62
C ALA A 53 -9.39 -0.39 -4.75
N PRO A 54 -10.42 0.46 -4.90
CA PRO A 54 -10.56 1.66 -4.09
C PRO A 54 -10.68 1.30 -2.60
N PRO A 55 -10.14 2.14 -1.70
CA PRO A 55 -10.26 1.92 -0.27
C PRO A 55 -11.74 1.87 0.13
N ALA A 56 -12.10 0.91 0.99
CA ALA A 56 -13.45 0.76 1.49
C ALA A 56 -13.92 2.04 2.21
N PRO A 57 -15.20 2.42 2.06
CA PRO A 57 -15.75 3.58 2.75
C PRO A 57 -15.66 3.41 4.27
N PRO A 58 -15.47 4.51 5.03
CA PRO A 58 -15.46 4.47 6.48
C PRO A 58 -16.78 3.92 7.02
N ALA A 59 -16.68 3.06 8.04
CA ALA A 59 -17.84 2.48 8.69
C ALA A 59 -18.72 3.58 9.34
N PRO A 60 -20.06 3.43 9.31
CA PRO A 60 -20.95 4.39 9.94
C PRO A 60 -20.71 4.47 11.45
N PRO A 61 -20.98 5.64 12.08
CA PRO A 61 -20.86 5.82 13.51
C PRO A 61 -21.78 4.83 14.23
N GLN A 62 -21.24 4.15 15.25
CA GLN A 62 -22.01 3.25 16.09
C GLN A 62 -23.04 4.07 16.90
N PRO A 63 -24.28 3.57 17.05
CA PRO A 63 -25.26 4.24 17.92
C PRO A 63 -24.73 4.31 19.36
N PRO A 64 -25.11 5.33 20.14
CA PRO A 64 -24.72 5.42 21.54
C PRO A 64 -25.12 4.12 22.25
N ALA A 65 -24.19 3.57 23.03
CA ALA A 65 -24.46 2.40 23.84
C ALA A 65 -25.72 2.65 24.67
N ALA A 66 -26.62 1.66 24.71
CA ALA A 66 -27.82 1.74 25.53
C ALA A 66 -27.42 2.18 26.94
N ALA A 67 -28.03 3.26 27.43
CA ALA A 67 -27.69 3.82 28.73
C ALA A 67 -27.87 2.72 29.78
N ASP A 68 -26.77 2.39 30.47
CA ASP A 68 -26.76 1.41 31.55
C ASP A 68 -27.84 1.79 32.58
N PRO A 69 -28.71 0.85 33.01
CA PRO A 69 -29.75 1.14 34.00
C PRO A 69 -29.18 1.82 35.26
N ILE A 70 -27.93 1.52 35.65
CA ILE A 70 -27.25 2.17 36.77
C ILE A 70 -27.00 3.66 36.51
N GLN A 71 -26.63 4.04 35.28
CA GLN A 71 -26.44 5.45 34.91
C GLN A 71 -27.77 6.21 34.91
N GLN A 72 -28.83 5.59 34.39
CA GLN A 72 -30.17 6.19 34.40
C GLN A 72 -30.64 6.45 35.84
N LEU A 73 -30.42 5.51 36.77
CA LEU A 73 -30.75 5.69 38.18
C LEU A 73 -29.97 6.85 38.84
N LYS A 74 -28.72 7.04 38.45
CA LYS A 74 -27.88 8.15 38.94
C LYS A 74 -28.37 9.50 38.44
N GLU A 75 -28.75 9.59 37.16
CA GLU A 75 -29.33 10.82 36.58
C GLU A 75 -30.65 11.19 37.27
N LEU A 76 -31.53 10.21 37.50
CA LEU A 76 -32.79 10.42 38.22
C LEU A 76 -32.55 10.93 39.65
N ALA A 77 -31.55 10.40 40.35
CA ALA A 77 -31.20 10.85 41.70
C ALA A 77 -30.67 12.30 41.69
N ALA A 78 -29.89 12.67 40.66
CA ALA A 78 -29.40 14.04 40.49
C ALA A 78 -30.55 15.02 40.20
N LEU A 79 -31.52 14.64 39.35
CA LEU A 79 -32.69 15.46 39.04
C LEU A 79 -33.60 15.66 40.27
N LYS A 80 -33.78 14.62 41.08
CA LYS A 80 -34.46 14.73 42.38
C LYS A 80 -33.72 15.67 43.34
N ALA A 81 -32.40 15.55 43.44
CA ALA A 81 -31.59 16.43 44.29
C ALA A 81 -31.64 17.90 43.87
N GLN A 82 -31.83 18.17 42.56
CA GLN A 82 -32.05 19.50 42.02
C GLN A 82 -33.48 20.01 42.24
N GLY A 83 -34.38 19.19 42.80
CA GLY A 83 -35.80 19.52 42.96
C GLY A 83 -36.58 19.55 41.64
N ILE A 84 -36.02 19.00 40.56
CA ILE A 84 -36.68 18.92 39.25
C ILE A 84 -37.69 17.79 39.24
N LEU A 85 -37.38 16.68 39.92
CA LEU A 85 -38.29 15.56 40.11
C LEU A 85 -38.81 15.54 41.55
N THR A 86 -40.10 15.27 41.69
CA THR A 86 -40.69 14.94 42.99
C THR A 86 -40.32 13.53 43.43
N GLU A 87 -40.49 13.23 44.72
CA GLU A 87 -40.23 11.88 45.28
C GLU A 87 -41.06 10.80 44.57
N GLU A 88 -42.31 11.12 44.25
CA GLU A 88 -43.26 10.21 43.60
C GLU A 88 -42.82 9.88 42.17
N GLU A 89 -42.42 10.89 41.40
CA GLU A 89 -41.93 10.72 40.03
C GLU A 89 -40.60 9.95 40.00
N PHE A 90 -39.71 10.24 40.95
CA PHE A 90 -38.46 9.50 41.10
C PHE A 90 -38.70 8.01 41.38
N ALA A 91 -39.62 7.69 42.30
CA ALA A 91 -39.95 6.31 42.65
C ALA A 91 -40.57 5.55 41.45
N ALA A 92 -41.50 6.18 40.74
CA ALA A 92 -42.13 5.61 39.54
C ALA A 92 -41.09 5.31 38.44
N GLN A 93 -40.20 6.26 38.17
CA GLN A 93 -39.19 6.09 37.13
C GLN A 93 -38.09 5.09 37.54
N LYS A 94 -37.70 5.06 38.81
CA LYS A 94 -36.79 4.02 39.35
C LYS A 94 -37.39 2.62 39.19
N ALA A 95 -38.66 2.44 39.51
CA ALA A 95 -39.34 1.15 39.33
C ALA A 95 -39.37 0.74 37.85
N ARG A 96 -39.64 1.69 36.94
CA ARG A 96 -39.61 1.44 35.49
C ARG A 96 -38.23 1.00 34.99
N VAL A 97 -37.16 1.63 35.48
CA VAL A 97 -35.78 1.29 35.11
C VAL A 97 -35.35 -0.08 35.66
N LEU A 98 -35.87 -0.47 36.82
CA LEU A 98 -35.57 -1.78 37.44
C LEU A 98 -36.45 -2.93 36.94
N ALA A 99 -37.63 -2.61 36.40
CA ALA A 99 -38.58 -3.59 35.87
C ALA A 99 -38.41 -3.86 34.36
N GLY A 100 -37.68 -3.00 33.65
CA GLY A 100 -37.25 -3.20 32.26
C GLY A 100 -35.91 -3.94 32.20
#